data_AF-A0A423WAW7-F1
#
_entry.id   AF-A0A423WAW7-F1
#
_cell.length_a   1.000
_cell.length_b   1.000
_cell.length_c   1.000
_cell.angle_alpha   90.00
_cell.angle_beta   90.00
_cell.angle_gamma   90.00
#
_symmetry.space_group_name_H-M   'P 1'
#
loop_
_entity.id
_entity.type
_entity.pdbx_description
1 polymer ?
#
loop_
_entity_poly.entity_id
_entity_poly.type
_entity_poly.pdbx_seq_one_letter_code
_entity_poly.pdbx_strand_id
1 'polypeptide(L)'
;MELNSGLREMMTVLRATKPEMGLKNFTKLVNSCLPSDMQVEKFIVRDFIRGLEAIQNQGTVANEAAANDAPANTTTENIATQQVTAPSVALKPRDETFEEATKQFFVAFQAWEREYLLGLDSEMNEKVRTGADGKLIDSSTTFPLAHLRHHVEVLLTLKGVNPSAVLCKSHHDDSLTNVITGVVLKCLVPLLDAFAIESYGFRLRYLPADVLTAGPRARARKGNWVLADTLSPKWPLVRDLFFKDDRPAGRRVPARLVAAALGYPVDLRGGRAKCEVKLYDDTEERILKGMVEEKVCCVEALHFPCGPGDVAEWQVIWSYFKKCRAAAAEVGTAVGINLCEHMPMALWVKSLKEVQSARGVQAITAHGVESQEH
;
A
#
# COMPACT_ATOMS: atom_id res chain seq x y z
N MET A 1 18.55 11.39 -16.66
CA MET A 1 17.95 10.66 -15.53
C MET A 1 18.03 9.18 -15.83
N GLU A 2 18.66 8.38 -14.97
CA GLU A 2 18.61 6.92 -15.10
C GLU A 2 17.24 6.40 -14.64
N LEU A 3 16.70 5.40 -15.34
CA LEU A 3 15.42 4.78 -14.98
C LEU A 3 15.63 3.87 -13.76
N ASN A 4 15.11 4.25 -12.59
CA ASN A 4 15.06 3.39 -11.42
C ASN A 4 14.06 2.23 -11.61
N SER A 5 14.10 1.23 -10.73
CA SER A 5 13.28 0.02 -10.81
C SER A 5 11.78 0.34 -10.85
N GLY A 6 11.31 1.26 -10.02
CA GLY A 6 9.93 1.73 -10.01
C GLY A 6 9.46 2.37 -11.33
N LEU A 7 10.24 3.27 -11.91
CA LEU A 7 9.88 3.91 -13.18
C LEU A 7 9.86 2.92 -14.34
N ARG A 8 10.80 1.97 -14.35
CA ARG A 8 10.79 0.84 -15.31
C ARG A 8 9.54 -0.01 -15.14
N GLU A 9 9.16 -0.32 -13.91
CA GLU A 9 7.94 -1.07 -13.62
C GLU A 9 6.72 -0.31 -14.16
N MET A 10 6.54 0.95 -13.78
CA MET A 10 5.42 1.80 -14.27
C MET A 10 5.35 1.81 -15.80
N MET A 11 6.47 2.06 -16.49
CA MET A 11 6.53 2.07 -17.94
C MET A 11 6.21 0.70 -18.55
N THR A 12 6.71 -0.39 -17.95
CA THR A 12 6.39 -1.76 -18.38
C THR A 12 4.89 -2.00 -18.34
N VAL A 13 4.25 -1.65 -17.23
CA VAL A 13 2.81 -1.87 -17.03
C VAL A 13 1.99 -1.01 -17.98
N LEU A 14 2.33 0.27 -18.11
CA LEU A 14 1.65 1.20 -19.03
C LEU A 14 1.76 0.70 -20.48
N ARG A 15 2.94 0.19 -20.88
CA ARG A 15 3.16 -0.35 -22.22
C ARG A 15 2.32 -1.60 -22.47
N ALA A 16 2.25 -2.50 -21.50
CA ALA A 16 1.45 -3.73 -21.60
C ALA A 16 -0.05 -3.44 -21.80
N THR A 17 -0.58 -2.37 -21.19
CA THR A 17 -1.99 -1.98 -21.37
C THR A 17 -2.27 -1.26 -22.69
N LYS A 18 -1.25 -0.69 -23.35
CA LYS A 18 -1.39 0.07 -24.60
C LYS A 18 -0.24 -0.26 -25.57
N PRO A 19 -0.15 -1.51 -26.06
CA PRO A 19 0.99 -1.98 -26.86
C PRO A 19 1.12 -1.22 -28.19
N GLU A 20 0.00 -0.79 -28.78
CA GLU A 20 -0.02 -0.07 -30.05
C GLU A 20 0.28 1.44 -29.92
N MET A 21 0.50 1.94 -28.71
CA MET A 21 0.71 3.38 -28.51
C MET A 21 2.05 3.84 -29.08
N GLY A 22 2.02 4.76 -30.04
CA GLY A 22 3.26 5.34 -30.60
C GLY A 22 4.09 6.10 -29.56
N LEU A 23 5.42 6.13 -29.75
CA LEU A 23 6.41 6.68 -28.81
C LEU A 23 6.05 8.07 -28.26
N LYS A 24 5.58 8.99 -29.11
CA LYS A 24 5.21 10.36 -28.69
C LYS A 24 4.07 10.35 -27.67
N ASN A 25 3.02 9.58 -27.96
CA ASN A 25 1.85 9.48 -27.07
C ASN A 25 2.19 8.70 -25.81
N PHE A 26 3.05 7.69 -25.91
CA PHE A 26 3.52 6.94 -24.75
C PHE A 26 4.37 7.79 -23.80
N THR A 27 5.28 8.60 -24.35
CA THR A 27 6.06 9.57 -23.56
C THR A 27 5.13 10.54 -22.83
N LYS A 28 4.12 11.08 -23.53
CA LYS A 28 3.10 11.97 -22.92
C LYS A 28 2.33 11.26 -21.81
N LEU A 29 1.97 9.99 -21.99
CA LEU A 29 1.26 9.19 -20.99
C LEU A 29 2.12 8.97 -19.74
N VAL A 30 3.38 8.55 -19.90
CA VAL A 30 4.32 8.35 -18.78
C VAL A 30 4.47 9.65 -18.00
N ASN A 31 4.74 10.76 -18.70
CA ASN A 31 4.93 12.06 -18.09
C ASN A 31 3.67 12.63 -17.42
N SER A 32 2.47 12.23 -17.85
CA SER A 32 1.21 12.61 -17.19
C SER A 32 0.98 11.92 -15.84
N CYS A 33 1.70 10.82 -15.57
CA CYS A 33 1.65 10.08 -14.31
C CYS A 33 2.76 10.48 -13.33
N LEU A 34 3.63 11.42 -13.72
CA LEU A 34 4.82 11.80 -12.96
C LEU A 34 4.66 13.22 -12.39
N PRO A 35 5.28 13.50 -11.23
CA PRO A 35 5.51 14.88 -10.79
C PRO A 35 6.13 15.74 -11.89
N SER A 36 5.85 17.04 -11.85
CA SER A 36 6.34 18.03 -12.81
C SER A 36 7.87 18.10 -12.88
N ASP A 37 8.55 17.75 -11.79
CA ASP A 37 10.01 17.76 -11.70
C ASP A 37 10.67 16.39 -12.03
N MET A 38 9.88 15.39 -12.41
CA MET A 38 10.34 14.03 -12.75
C MET A 38 10.13 13.66 -14.22
N GLN A 39 10.01 14.65 -15.11
CA GLN A 39 9.69 14.42 -16.51
C GLN A 39 10.76 13.58 -17.20
N VAL A 40 10.32 12.56 -17.93
CA VAL A 40 11.21 11.65 -18.66
C VAL A 40 11.35 12.12 -20.10
N GLU A 41 12.59 12.20 -20.56
CA GLU A 41 12.89 12.57 -21.94
C GLU A 41 12.51 11.47 -22.92
N LYS A 42 12.05 11.87 -24.11
CA LYS A 42 11.59 10.95 -25.17
C LYS A 42 12.65 9.90 -25.55
N PHE A 43 13.93 10.24 -25.50
CA PHE A 43 15.00 9.31 -25.86
C PHE A 43 15.13 8.17 -24.84
N ILE A 44 14.98 8.47 -23.55
CA ILE A 44 14.99 7.47 -22.47
C ILE A 44 13.82 6.49 -22.66
N VAL A 45 12.64 7.01 -22.97
CA VAL A 45 11.45 6.19 -23.27
C VAL A 45 11.65 5.29 -24.48
N ARG A 46 12.26 5.83 -25.55
CA ARG A 46 12.58 5.07 -26.76
C ARG A 46 13.55 3.92 -26.45
N ASP A 47 14.61 4.21 -25.71
CA ASP A 47 15.65 3.22 -25.43
C ASP A 47 15.10 2.12 -24.51
N PHE A 48 14.22 2.46 -23.57
CA PHE A 48 13.44 1.50 -22.78
C PHE A 48 12.57 0.58 -23.64
N ILE A 49 11.77 1.13 -24.57
CA ILE A 49 10.89 0.34 -25.45
C ILE A 49 11.72 -0.64 -26.30
N ARG A 50 12.83 -0.16 -26.89
CA ARG A 50 13.75 -1.02 -27.65
C ARG A 50 14.31 -2.16 -26.81
N GLY A 51 14.63 -1.89 -25.54
CA GLY A 51 15.05 -2.91 -24.59
C GLY A 51 13.98 -3.97 -24.35
N LEU A 52 12.72 -3.58 -24.15
CA LEU A 52 11.60 -4.52 -24.00
C LEU A 52 11.39 -5.38 -25.25
N GLU A 53 11.42 -4.78 -26.43
CA GLU A 53 11.25 -5.48 -27.71
C GLU A 53 12.41 -6.46 -27.96
N ALA A 54 13.65 -6.10 -27.61
CA ALA A 54 14.80 -6.99 -27.69
C ALA A 54 14.65 -8.23 -26.80
N ILE A 55 14.17 -8.06 -25.56
CA ILE A 55 13.90 -9.17 -24.62
C ILE A 55 12.80 -10.07 -25.17
N GLN A 56 11.71 -9.49 -25.70
CA GLN A 56 10.62 -10.27 -26.29
C GLN A 56 11.10 -11.10 -27.48
N ASN A 57 11.85 -10.50 -28.40
CA ASN A 57 12.39 -11.18 -29.58
C ASN A 57 13.38 -12.29 -29.21
N GLN A 58 14.20 -12.12 -28.17
CA GLN A 58 15.09 -13.18 -27.68
C GLN A 58 14.33 -14.37 -27.10
N GLY A 59 13.21 -14.13 -26.40
CA GLY A 59 12.33 -15.19 -25.90
C GLY A 59 11.64 -15.98 -27.01
N THR A 60 11.26 -15.33 -28.11
CA THR A 60 10.65 -15.99 -29.28
C THR A 60 11.64 -16.91 -30.00
N VAL A 61 12.88 -16.44 -30.21
CA VAL A 61 13.93 -17.23 -30.90
C VAL A 61 14.37 -18.44 -30.07
N ALA A 62 14.44 -18.32 -28.74
CA ALA A 62 14.75 -19.45 -27.87
C ALA A 62 13.65 -20.52 -27.86
N ASN A 63 12.38 -20.12 -27.93
CA ASN A 63 11.25 -21.04 -28.00
C ASN A 63 11.10 -21.70 -29.38
N GLU A 64 11.42 -20.99 -30.47
CA GLU A 64 11.44 -21.56 -31.82
C GLU A 64 12.61 -22.54 -32.01
N ALA A 65 13.77 -22.30 -31.40
CA ALA A 65 14.88 -23.25 -31.39
C ALA A 65 14.52 -24.54 -30.63
N ALA A 66 13.78 -24.45 -29.52
CA ALA A 66 13.33 -25.61 -28.77
C ALA A 66 12.18 -26.39 -29.45
N ALA A 67 11.35 -25.72 -30.26
CA ALA A 67 10.26 -26.35 -31.00
C ALA A 67 10.72 -27.16 -32.23
N ASN A 68 11.92 -26.90 -32.74
CA ASN A 68 12.47 -27.57 -33.92
C ASN A 68 13.25 -28.87 -33.62
N ASP A 69 13.44 -29.24 -32.34
CA ASP A 69 14.14 -30.46 -31.92
C ASP A 69 13.22 -31.53 -31.28
N ALA A 70 11.90 -31.35 -31.29
CA ALA A 70 10.95 -32.34 -30.76
C ALA A 70 10.25 -33.14 -31.89
N PRO A 71 10.22 -34.48 -31.83
CA PRO A 71 9.47 -35.27 -32.80
C PRO A 71 7.96 -35.02 -32.61
N ALA A 72 7.27 -34.85 -33.73
CA ALA A 72 5.84 -34.61 -33.80
C ALA A 72 5.04 -35.65 -33.02
N ASN A 73 4.42 -35.23 -31.92
CA ASN A 73 3.18 -35.83 -31.46
C ASN A 73 2.28 -34.77 -30.83
N THR A 74 1.14 -34.59 -31.49
CA THR A 74 0.10 -33.61 -31.25
C THR A 74 -0.63 -33.91 -29.95
N THR A 75 -0.65 -32.98 -29.00
CA THR A 75 -1.81 -32.80 -28.13
C THR A 75 -1.95 -31.31 -27.81
N THR A 76 -3.02 -30.74 -28.37
CA THR A 76 -3.39 -29.34 -28.31
C THR A 76 -4.00 -29.03 -26.95
N GLU A 77 -3.23 -28.49 -25.99
CA GLU A 77 -3.79 -27.81 -24.81
C GLU A 77 -2.99 -26.55 -24.44
N ASN A 78 -3.67 -25.41 -24.61
CA ASN A 78 -3.50 -24.14 -23.89
C ASN A 78 -2.09 -23.54 -23.74
N ILE A 79 -1.69 -22.79 -24.77
CA ILE A 79 -0.66 -21.74 -24.66
C ILE A 79 -1.25 -20.56 -23.87
N ALA A 80 -1.14 -20.64 -22.54
CA ALA A 80 -1.36 -19.51 -21.65
C ALA A 80 -0.01 -18.81 -21.41
N THR A 81 0.12 -17.61 -21.99
CA THR A 81 0.96 -16.48 -21.62
C THR A 81 2.00 -16.74 -20.51
N GLN A 82 3.12 -17.37 -20.87
CA GLN A 82 4.33 -17.36 -20.04
C GLN A 82 4.95 -15.97 -20.14
N GLN A 83 4.67 -15.12 -19.15
CA GLN A 83 5.53 -13.98 -18.86
C GLN A 83 6.95 -14.50 -18.63
N VAL A 84 7.91 -13.89 -19.34
CA VAL A 84 9.35 -14.03 -19.13
C VAL A 84 9.65 -13.98 -17.64
N THR A 85 9.84 -15.16 -17.04
CA THR A 85 10.31 -15.28 -15.68
C THR A 85 11.81 -15.09 -15.76
N ALA A 86 12.29 -13.97 -15.23
CA ALA A 86 13.70 -13.80 -14.89
C ALA A 86 14.18 -15.06 -14.10
N PRO A 87 15.48 -15.40 -14.13
CA PRO A 87 15.98 -16.55 -13.38
C PRO A 87 15.44 -16.48 -11.96
N SER A 88 14.84 -17.58 -11.49
CA SER A 88 14.32 -17.71 -10.13
C SER A 88 15.48 -17.54 -9.14
N VAL A 89 15.84 -16.30 -8.83
CA VAL A 89 16.76 -15.98 -7.75
C VAL A 89 16.09 -16.52 -6.50
N ALA A 90 16.75 -17.49 -5.84
CA ALA A 90 16.24 -18.06 -4.60
C ALA A 90 15.97 -16.93 -3.61
N LEU A 91 14.76 -16.88 -3.05
CA LEU A 91 14.37 -15.88 -2.08
C LEU A 91 15.19 -16.04 -0.81
N LYS A 92 15.61 -14.91 -0.22
CA LYS A 92 16.29 -14.89 1.08
C LYS A 92 15.30 -15.23 2.19
N PRO A 93 15.76 -15.89 3.27
CA PRO A 93 14.93 -16.12 4.45
C PRO A 93 14.58 -14.80 5.16
N ARG A 94 13.41 -14.75 5.81
CA ARG A 94 12.99 -13.63 6.66
C ARG A 94 13.43 -13.88 8.11
N ASP A 95 14.74 -13.84 8.32
CA ASP A 95 15.37 -14.02 9.64
C ASP A 95 15.68 -12.67 10.30
N GLU A 96 16.51 -12.67 11.35
CA GLU A 96 16.93 -11.49 12.09
C GLU A 96 17.54 -10.40 11.19
N THR A 97 18.18 -10.78 10.06
CA THR A 97 18.72 -9.83 9.08
C THR A 97 17.61 -9.07 8.38
N PHE A 98 16.52 -9.77 8.02
CA PHE A 98 15.34 -9.14 7.42
C PHE A 98 14.62 -8.23 8.44
N GLU A 99 14.55 -8.64 9.70
CA GLU A 99 13.93 -7.84 10.76
C GLU A 99 14.68 -6.51 10.98
N GLU A 100 16.02 -6.56 11.05
CA GLU A 100 16.84 -5.35 11.18
C GLU A 100 16.77 -4.48 9.92
N ALA A 101 16.81 -5.09 8.72
CA ALA A 101 16.62 -4.38 7.47
C ALA A 101 15.26 -3.67 7.42
N THR A 102 14.18 -4.34 7.86
CA THR A 102 12.82 -3.77 7.92
C THR A 102 12.76 -2.59 8.88
N LYS A 103 13.44 -2.66 10.03
CA LYS A 103 13.50 -1.55 11.00
C LYS A 103 14.21 -0.34 10.44
N GLN A 104 15.40 -0.52 9.85
CA GLN A 104 16.17 0.57 9.24
C GLN A 104 15.43 1.16 8.04
N PHE A 105 14.88 0.31 7.19
CA PHE A 105 14.02 0.70 6.07
C PHE A 105 12.85 1.57 6.54
N PHE A 106 12.15 1.16 7.61
CA PHE A 106 11.00 1.90 8.12
C PHE A 106 11.37 3.30 8.59
N VAL A 107 12.42 3.41 9.41
CA VAL A 107 12.90 4.71 9.92
C VAL A 107 13.30 5.63 8.77
N ALA A 108 14.03 5.10 7.78
CA ALA A 108 14.42 5.86 6.59
C ALA A 108 13.20 6.29 5.77
N PHE A 109 12.26 5.38 5.51
CA PHE A 109 11.09 5.66 4.69
C PHE A 109 10.16 6.68 5.36
N GLN A 110 9.93 6.57 6.67
CA GLN A 110 9.16 7.56 7.43
C GLN A 110 9.79 8.95 7.31
N ALA A 111 11.12 9.06 7.47
CA ALA A 111 11.82 10.33 7.35
C ALA A 111 11.78 10.90 5.92
N TRP A 112 12.03 10.07 4.90
CA TRP A 112 12.06 10.51 3.51
C TRP A 112 10.68 10.87 3.00
N GLU A 113 9.64 10.11 3.37
CA GLU A 113 8.25 10.49 3.11
C GLU A 113 7.92 11.82 3.79
N ARG A 114 8.40 12.05 5.03
CA ARG A 114 8.27 13.33 5.75
C ARG A 114 8.84 14.49 4.99
N GLU A 115 10.12 14.41 4.65
CA GLU A 115 10.83 15.47 3.93
C GLU A 115 10.21 15.74 2.57
N TYR A 116 9.86 14.70 1.81
CA TYR A 116 9.23 14.87 0.50
C TYR A 116 7.88 15.59 0.59
N LEU A 117 7.00 15.15 1.51
CA LEU A 117 5.69 15.78 1.64
C LEU A 117 5.78 17.21 2.19
N LEU A 118 6.67 17.48 3.16
CA LEU A 118 6.89 18.84 3.67
C LEU A 118 7.54 19.76 2.61
N GLY A 119 8.29 19.19 1.66
CA GLY A 119 8.95 19.91 0.57
C GLY A 119 8.10 20.13 -0.69
N LEU A 120 6.81 19.78 -0.67
CA LEU A 120 5.91 20.09 -1.78
C LEU A 120 5.77 21.60 -1.96
N ASP A 121 5.69 22.06 -3.20
CA ASP A 121 5.46 23.48 -3.50
C ASP A 121 4.06 23.94 -3.06
N SER A 122 3.88 25.26 -2.99
CA SER A 122 2.62 25.86 -2.53
C SER A 122 1.43 25.51 -3.42
N GLU A 123 1.63 25.37 -4.74
CA GLU A 123 0.56 25.00 -5.67
C GLU A 123 0.07 23.57 -5.40
N MET A 124 0.98 22.63 -5.22
CA MET A 124 0.67 21.24 -4.93
C MET A 124 0.06 21.07 -3.55
N ASN A 125 0.57 21.78 -2.54
CA ASN A 125 -0.02 21.81 -1.20
C ASN A 125 -1.46 22.31 -1.22
N GLU A 126 -1.76 23.33 -2.02
CA GLU A 126 -3.12 23.85 -2.15
C GLU A 126 -4.04 22.88 -2.90
N LYS A 127 -3.55 22.20 -3.95
CA LYS A 127 -4.30 21.13 -4.64
C LYS A 127 -4.62 19.95 -3.73
N VAL A 128 -3.67 19.56 -2.88
CA VAL A 128 -3.91 18.53 -1.86
C VAL A 128 -4.98 18.99 -0.87
N ARG A 129 -5.06 20.29 -0.56
CA ARG A 129 -6.04 20.87 0.38
C ARG A 129 -7.44 20.99 -0.23
N THR A 130 -7.54 21.35 -1.51
CA THR A 130 -8.78 21.76 -2.18
C THR A 130 -9.31 20.77 -3.22
N GLY A 131 -8.57 19.70 -3.53
CA GLY A 131 -8.96 18.73 -4.55
C GLY A 131 -9.16 19.33 -5.95
N ALA A 132 -9.56 18.50 -6.91
CA ALA A 132 -9.71 18.91 -8.31
C ALA A 132 -10.84 19.92 -8.55
N ASP A 133 -11.86 19.94 -7.68
CA ASP A 133 -13.01 20.84 -7.79
C ASP A 133 -12.83 22.17 -7.03
N GLY A 134 -11.64 22.39 -6.46
CA GLY A 134 -11.29 23.58 -5.70
C GLY A 134 -12.03 23.70 -4.36
N LYS A 135 -12.68 22.62 -3.90
CA LYS A 135 -13.37 22.57 -2.60
C LYS A 135 -12.49 21.91 -1.56
N LEU A 136 -12.31 22.61 -0.43
CA LEU A 136 -11.62 22.07 0.73
C LEU A 136 -12.05 20.64 1.04
N ILE A 137 -11.10 19.70 0.96
CA ILE A 137 -11.32 18.26 1.16
C ILE A 137 -11.76 17.98 2.61
N ASP A 138 -11.26 18.80 3.53
CA ASP A 138 -11.70 18.84 4.92
C ASP A 138 -11.99 20.30 5.32
N SER A 139 -13.09 20.54 6.03
CA SER A 139 -13.44 21.86 6.54
C SER A 139 -12.54 22.30 7.70
N SER A 140 -11.67 21.41 8.17
CA SER A 140 -10.68 21.71 9.19
C SER A 140 -9.47 22.44 8.57
N THR A 141 -8.98 23.47 9.26
CA THR A 141 -7.75 24.21 8.93
C THR A 141 -6.47 23.39 9.15
N THR A 142 -6.56 22.06 9.01
CA THR A 142 -5.50 21.15 9.37
C THR A 142 -4.52 20.91 8.22
N PHE A 143 -3.29 20.56 8.60
CA PHE A 143 -2.21 20.27 7.67
C PHE A 143 -2.54 19.00 6.85
N PRO A 144 -2.90 19.13 5.56
CA PRO A 144 -3.55 18.05 4.81
C PRO A 144 -2.57 16.90 4.50
N LEU A 145 -1.27 17.18 4.54
CA LEU A 145 -0.20 16.22 4.30
C LEU A 145 -0.05 15.17 5.41
N ALA A 146 -0.56 15.44 6.62
CA ALA A 146 -0.61 14.44 7.69
C ALA A 146 -1.44 13.21 7.27
N HIS A 147 -2.42 13.41 6.39
CA HIS A 147 -3.23 12.33 5.87
C HIS A 147 -2.55 11.61 4.72
N LEU A 148 -1.53 12.09 4.00
CA LEU A 148 -0.97 11.41 2.83
C LEU A 148 0.13 10.36 3.14
N ARG A 149 0.26 9.95 4.40
CA ARG A 149 1.32 9.04 4.88
C ARG A 149 0.97 7.56 4.63
N HIS A 150 1.98 6.76 4.30
CA HIS A 150 1.85 5.33 4.00
C HIS A 150 2.91 4.44 4.68
N HIS A 151 3.90 5.01 5.38
CA HIS A 151 5.00 4.25 6.00
C HIS A 151 4.53 3.14 6.95
N VAL A 152 3.47 3.36 7.74
CA VAL A 152 2.92 2.30 8.61
C VAL A 152 2.25 1.20 7.81
N GLU A 153 1.48 1.49 6.76
CA GLU A 153 0.85 0.46 5.92
C GLU A 153 1.90 -0.41 5.22
N VAL A 154 3.00 0.21 4.76
CA VAL A 154 4.17 -0.50 4.23
C VAL A 154 4.81 -1.39 5.30
N LEU A 155 5.05 -0.88 6.52
CA LEU A 155 5.57 -1.68 7.64
C LEU A 155 4.69 -2.90 7.92
N LEU A 156 3.37 -2.72 8.01
CA LEU A 156 2.44 -3.81 8.27
C LEU A 156 2.51 -4.89 7.18
N THR A 157 2.82 -4.50 5.94
CA THR A 157 3.04 -5.46 4.85
C THR A 157 4.37 -6.19 5.01
N LEU A 158 5.47 -5.48 5.32
CA LEU A 158 6.78 -6.09 5.52
C LEU A 158 6.80 -7.06 6.72
N LYS A 159 6.06 -6.74 7.78
CA LYS A 159 5.88 -7.59 8.97
C LYS A 159 4.86 -8.72 8.78
N GLY A 160 4.31 -8.89 7.57
CA GLY A 160 3.34 -9.95 7.27
C GLY A 160 1.98 -9.81 7.97
N VAL A 161 1.69 -8.65 8.57
CA VAL A 161 0.37 -8.36 9.18
C VAL A 161 -0.66 -8.18 8.06
N ASN A 162 -0.28 -7.44 7.01
CA ASN A 162 -1.07 -7.28 5.79
C ASN A 162 -0.38 -8.01 4.62
N PRO A 163 -1.15 -8.65 3.73
CA PRO A 163 -0.61 -9.25 2.52
C PRO A 163 -0.19 -8.21 1.45
N SER A 164 -0.73 -6.98 1.52
CA SER A 164 -0.34 -5.88 0.65
C SER A 164 -0.70 -4.52 1.24
N ALA A 165 0.06 -3.50 0.85
CA ALA A 165 -0.23 -2.08 1.07
C ALA A 165 -0.63 -1.44 -0.27
N VAL A 166 -1.68 -0.63 -0.27
CA VAL A 166 -2.03 0.19 -1.43
C VAL A 166 -1.78 1.65 -1.11
N LEU A 167 -0.80 2.23 -1.79
CA LEU A 167 -0.45 3.62 -1.65
C LEU A 167 -1.44 4.46 -2.45
N CYS A 168 -2.49 4.93 -1.77
CA CYS A 168 -3.56 5.75 -2.33
C CYS A 168 -4.48 6.31 -1.24
N LYS A 169 -4.80 7.61 -1.34
CA LYS A 169 -5.95 8.18 -0.62
C LYS A 169 -6.93 8.80 -1.59
N SER A 170 -7.91 7.97 -1.94
CA SER A 170 -9.21 8.24 -2.56
C SER A 170 -9.57 9.72 -2.79
N HIS A 171 -9.04 10.37 -3.83
CA HIS A 171 -9.74 11.46 -4.50
C HIS A 171 -9.54 11.35 -6.01
N HIS A 172 -10.54 11.80 -6.76
CA HIS A 172 -10.62 11.72 -8.23
C HIS A 172 -9.65 12.66 -8.96
N ASP A 173 -8.50 12.99 -8.36
CA ASP A 173 -7.57 14.00 -8.86
C ASP A 173 -6.23 13.37 -9.27
N ASP A 174 -5.86 13.60 -10.53
CA ASP A 174 -4.56 13.21 -11.10
C ASP A 174 -3.39 13.85 -10.31
N SER A 175 -3.61 15.01 -9.68
CA SER A 175 -2.61 15.72 -8.88
C SER A 175 -2.15 14.92 -7.65
N LEU A 176 -3.07 14.33 -6.90
CA LEU A 176 -2.72 13.47 -5.76
C LEU A 176 -2.00 12.20 -6.21
N THR A 177 -2.42 11.63 -7.35
CA THR A 177 -1.76 10.46 -7.95
C THR A 177 -0.30 10.76 -8.27
N ASN A 178 -0.01 11.97 -8.76
CA ASN A 178 1.36 12.40 -9.03
C ASN A 178 2.18 12.57 -7.74
N VAL A 179 1.60 13.16 -6.68
CA VAL A 179 2.28 13.27 -5.37
C VAL A 179 2.63 11.89 -4.81
N ILE A 180 1.69 10.94 -4.82
CA ILE A 180 1.94 9.57 -4.34
C ILE A 180 2.96 8.85 -5.22
N THR A 181 2.90 9.04 -6.54
CA THR A 181 3.93 8.49 -7.44
C THR A 181 5.30 9.09 -7.14
N GLY A 182 5.38 10.36 -6.76
CA GLY A 182 6.60 11.00 -6.27
C GLY A 182 7.12 10.36 -4.98
N VAL A 183 6.26 10.15 -3.97
CA VAL A 183 6.60 9.41 -2.74
C VAL A 183 7.17 8.04 -3.09
N VAL A 184 6.55 7.32 -4.02
CA VAL A 184 7.00 5.98 -4.39
C VAL A 184 8.36 6.02 -5.09
N LEU A 185 8.50 6.85 -6.12
CA LEU A 185 9.69 6.84 -6.97
C LEU A 185 10.91 7.52 -6.31
N LYS A 186 10.70 8.50 -5.43
CA LYS A 186 11.78 9.24 -4.75
C LYS A 186 12.08 8.71 -3.36
N CYS A 187 11.10 8.14 -2.67
CA CYS A 187 11.26 7.70 -1.28
C CYS A 187 11.26 6.17 -1.16
N LEU A 188 10.19 5.51 -1.60
CA LEU A 188 10.00 4.07 -1.38
C LEU A 188 10.98 3.21 -2.19
N VAL A 189 11.01 3.41 -3.51
CA VAL A 189 11.76 2.59 -4.47
C VAL A 189 13.27 2.55 -4.16
N PRO A 190 13.95 3.69 -3.93
CA PRO A 190 15.37 3.66 -3.59
C PRO A 190 15.65 2.84 -2.32
N LEU A 191 14.75 2.84 -1.34
CA LEU A 191 14.89 2.07 -0.12
C LEU A 191 14.57 0.59 -0.35
N LEU A 192 13.61 0.24 -1.22
CA LEU A 192 13.38 -1.15 -1.62
C LEU A 192 14.63 -1.75 -2.25
N ASP A 193 15.31 -0.99 -3.11
CA ASP A 193 16.56 -1.38 -3.75
C ASP A 193 17.70 -1.47 -2.72
N ALA A 194 17.89 -0.43 -1.89
CA ALA A 194 18.98 -0.35 -0.92
C ALA A 194 18.95 -1.46 0.15
N PHE A 195 17.75 -1.84 0.60
CA PHE A 195 17.54 -2.92 1.57
C PHE A 195 17.23 -4.27 0.91
N ALA A 196 17.31 -4.35 -0.42
CA ALA A 196 17.02 -5.53 -1.22
C ALA A 196 15.69 -6.22 -0.84
N ILE A 197 14.64 -5.43 -0.56
CA ILE A 197 13.36 -5.91 -0.03
C ILE A 197 12.71 -6.93 -0.97
N GLU A 198 12.83 -6.75 -2.29
CA GLU A 198 12.30 -7.72 -3.26
C GLU A 198 12.91 -9.12 -3.12
N SER A 199 14.19 -9.21 -2.71
CA SER A 199 14.86 -10.50 -2.50
C SER A 199 14.28 -11.32 -1.34
N TYR A 200 13.45 -10.71 -0.48
CA TYR A 200 12.72 -11.36 0.62
C TYR A 200 11.27 -11.73 0.25
N GLY A 201 10.91 -11.66 -1.04
CA GLY A 201 9.58 -12.04 -1.52
C GLY A 201 8.56 -10.91 -1.41
N PHE A 202 8.97 -9.69 -1.77
CA PHE A 202 8.07 -8.55 -1.91
C PHE A 202 8.09 -8.04 -3.34
N ARG A 203 6.97 -7.45 -3.78
CA ARG A 203 6.87 -6.89 -5.13
C ARG A 203 6.07 -5.60 -5.13
N LEU A 204 6.61 -4.58 -5.78
CA LEU A 204 5.92 -3.32 -6.04
C LEU A 204 5.29 -3.34 -7.44
N ARG A 205 4.06 -2.80 -7.58
CA ARG A 205 3.33 -2.72 -8.86
C ARG A 205 2.59 -1.41 -9.00
N TYR A 206 2.73 -0.78 -10.16
CA TYR A 206 1.88 0.33 -10.58
C TYR A 206 0.56 -0.18 -11.17
N LEU A 207 -0.57 0.47 -10.85
CA LEU A 207 -1.89 0.13 -11.38
C LEU A 207 -2.28 1.05 -12.56
N PRO A 208 -2.18 0.58 -13.82
CA PRO A 208 -2.40 1.40 -15.01
C PRO A 208 -3.89 1.62 -15.34
N ALA A 209 -4.75 0.82 -14.71
CA ALA A 209 -6.16 0.69 -15.02
C ALA A 209 -6.95 0.53 -13.73
N ASP A 210 -8.25 0.84 -13.81
CA ASP A 210 -9.10 0.87 -12.63
C ASP A 210 -9.36 -0.51 -12.04
N VAL A 211 -9.14 -0.61 -10.73
CA VAL A 211 -9.69 -1.69 -9.91
C VAL A 211 -10.97 -1.17 -9.26
N LEU A 212 -12.08 -1.27 -9.99
CA LEU A 212 -13.36 -0.75 -9.51
C LEU A 212 -13.93 -1.67 -8.42
N THR A 213 -14.13 -1.15 -7.22
CA THR A 213 -14.91 -1.86 -6.19
C THR A 213 -16.41 -1.88 -6.56
N ALA A 214 -17.07 -3.02 -6.42
CA ALA A 214 -18.52 -3.13 -6.52
C ALA A 214 -19.19 -2.39 -5.35
N GLY A 215 -19.77 -1.21 -5.62
CA GLY A 215 -20.50 -0.41 -4.65
C GLY A 215 -20.84 0.99 -5.21
N PRO A 216 -21.75 1.76 -4.58
CA PRO A 216 -22.15 3.09 -5.03
C PRO A 216 -21.02 4.14 -4.92
N ARG A 217 -19.97 3.87 -4.13
CA ARG A 217 -18.73 4.67 -4.06
C ARG A 217 -17.56 3.88 -4.67
N ALA A 218 -17.70 3.41 -5.91
CA ALA A 218 -16.64 2.68 -6.59
C ALA A 218 -15.38 3.55 -6.64
N ARG A 219 -14.36 3.20 -5.85
CA ARG A 219 -13.08 3.92 -5.87
C ARG A 219 -12.26 3.36 -7.04
N ALA A 220 -12.05 4.20 -8.04
CA ALA A 220 -11.01 4.01 -9.04
C ALA A 220 -9.66 3.87 -8.32
N ARG A 221 -8.86 2.88 -8.74
CA ARG A 221 -7.50 2.63 -8.21
C ARG A 221 -6.43 2.78 -9.28
N LYS A 222 -6.78 3.32 -10.44
CA LYS A 222 -5.82 3.68 -11.48
C LYS A 222 -4.87 4.74 -10.92
N GLY A 223 -3.58 4.59 -11.21
CA GLY A 223 -2.53 5.48 -10.74
C GLY A 223 -1.91 5.08 -9.39
N ASN A 224 -2.51 4.11 -8.70
CA ASN A 224 -2.02 3.69 -7.40
C ASN A 224 -0.82 2.76 -7.51
N TRP A 225 -0.10 2.65 -6.40
CA TRP A 225 0.96 1.67 -6.23
C TRP A 225 0.55 0.62 -5.21
N VAL A 226 0.97 -0.63 -5.44
CA VAL A 226 0.72 -1.77 -4.55
C VAL A 226 2.04 -2.42 -4.20
N LEU A 227 2.39 -2.44 -2.92
CA LEU A 227 3.46 -3.30 -2.40
C LEU A 227 2.82 -4.57 -1.85
N ALA A 228 3.27 -5.74 -2.28
CA ALA A 228 2.68 -7.01 -1.88
C ALA A 228 3.73 -8.01 -1.40
N ASP A 229 3.34 -8.82 -0.41
CA ASP A 229 4.07 -10.00 0.05
C ASP A 229 3.73 -11.20 -0.85
N THR A 230 4.71 -11.70 -1.60
CA THR A 230 4.54 -12.84 -2.51
C THR A 230 4.59 -14.20 -1.79
N LEU A 231 5.06 -14.22 -0.55
CA LEU A 231 5.05 -15.40 0.34
C LEU A 231 3.79 -15.47 1.20
N SER A 232 2.95 -14.43 1.19
CA SER A 232 1.69 -14.43 1.90
C SER A 232 0.78 -15.57 1.42
N PRO A 233 0.07 -16.28 2.31
CA PRO A 233 -0.97 -17.24 1.91
C PRO A 233 -2.08 -16.62 1.04
N LYS A 234 -2.23 -15.29 1.09
CA LYS A 234 -3.20 -14.54 0.28
C LYS A 234 -2.62 -14.04 -1.05
N TRP A 235 -1.36 -14.32 -1.36
CA TRP A 235 -0.72 -13.91 -2.61
C TRP A 235 -1.53 -14.25 -3.86
N PRO A 236 -2.13 -15.45 -4.01
CA PRO A 236 -2.97 -15.74 -5.19
C PRO A 236 -4.09 -14.72 -5.38
N LEU A 237 -4.78 -14.32 -4.29
CA LEU A 237 -5.83 -13.32 -4.33
C LEU A 237 -5.27 -11.92 -4.67
N VAL A 238 -4.16 -11.52 -4.05
CA VAL A 238 -3.50 -10.23 -4.30
C VAL A 238 -3.02 -10.14 -5.75
N ARG A 239 -2.38 -11.19 -6.24
CA ARG A 239 -1.90 -11.31 -7.62
C ARG A 239 -3.04 -11.17 -8.61
N ASP A 240 -4.10 -11.95 -8.45
CA ASP A 240 -5.25 -11.95 -9.35
C ASP A 240 -5.97 -10.59 -9.33
N LEU A 241 -5.95 -9.91 -8.17
CA LEU A 241 -6.60 -8.62 -7.99
C LEU A 241 -5.78 -7.44 -8.48
N PHE A 242 -4.46 -7.42 -8.31
CA PHE A 242 -3.63 -6.22 -8.54
C PHE A 242 -2.52 -6.42 -9.58
N PHE A 243 -2.01 -7.64 -9.76
CA PHE A 243 -0.85 -7.93 -10.61
C PHE A 243 -1.19 -8.61 -11.93
N LYS A 244 -2.45 -8.98 -12.16
CA LYS A 244 -2.90 -9.56 -13.43
C LYS A 244 -3.13 -8.47 -14.48
N ASP A 245 -2.47 -8.60 -15.63
CA ASP A 245 -2.46 -7.60 -16.71
C ASP A 245 -3.66 -7.70 -17.66
N ASP A 246 -4.24 -8.89 -17.79
CA ASP A 246 -5.32 -9.22 -18.73
C ASP A 246 -6.73 -8.91 -18.20
N ARG A 247 -6.87 -7.95 -17.28
CA ARG A 247 -8.17 -7.69 -16.66
C ARG A 247 -9.14 -7.02 -17.64
N PRO A 248 -10.37 -7.55 -17.79
CA PRO A 248 -11.38 -6.89 -18.62
C PRO A 248 -11.64 -5.47 -18.14
N ALA A 249 -11.65 -4.51 -19.08
CA ALA A 249 -12.00 -3.13 -18.78
C ALA A 249 -13.39 -3.06 -18.12
N GLY A 250 -13.49 -2.30 -17.02
CA GLY A 250 -14.76 -2.12 -16.29
C GLY A 250 -15.15 -3.27 -15.36
N ARG A 251 -14.32 -4.32 -15.20
CA ARG A 251 -14.56 -5.39 -14.22
C ARG A 251 -14.69 -4.81 -12.80
N ARG A 252 -15.83 -5.06 -12.16
CA ARG A 252 -16.07 -4.70 -10.76
C ARG A 252 -15.68 -5.86 -9.85
N VAL A 253 -14.95 -5.53 -8.79
CA VAL A 253 -14.51 -6.49 -7.77
C VAL A 253 -15.30 -6.27 -6.49
N PRO A 254 -15.90 -7.31 -5.89
CA PRO A 254 -16.55 -7.20 -4.59
C PRO A 254 -15.63 -6.56 -3.52
N ALA A 255 -16.16 -5.60 -2.75
CA ALA A 255 -15.40 -4.90 -1.72
C ALA A 255 -14.74 -5.86 -0.71
N ARG A 256 -15.41 -6.99 -0.38
CA ARG A 256 -14.85 -8.04 0.47
C ARG A 256 -13.55 -8.65 -0.06
N LEU A 257 -13.41 -8.82 -1.39
CA LEU A 257 -12.19 -9.38 -1.96
C LEU A 257 -11.05 -8.38 -1.90
N VAL A 258 -11.37 -7.09 -2.09
CA VAL A 258 -10.40 -6.01 -1.91
C VAL A 258 -9.96 -5.93 -0.45
N ALA A 259 -10.90 -5.91 0.51
CA ALA A 259 -10.57 -5.92 1.94
C ALA A 259 -9.72 -7.14 2.33
N ALA A 260 -10.09 -8.34 1.85
CA ALA A 260 -9.33 -9.56 2.09
C ALA A 260 -7.91 -9.50 1.51
N ALA A 261 -7.77 -8.99 0.28
CA ALA A 261 -6.48 -8.78 -0.39
C ALA A 261 -5.62 -7.71 0.27
N LEU A 262 -6.20 -6.76 1.02
CA LEU A 262 -5.46 -5.78 1.81
C LEU A 262 -5.19 -6.25 3.25
N GLY A 263 -5.77 -7.40 3.65
CA GLY A 263 -5.60 -7.96 4.99
C GLY A 263 -6.55 -7.41 6.05
N TYR A 264 -7.56 -6.64 5.67
CA TYR A 264 -8.46 -6.00 6.63
C TYR A 264 -9.29 -7.05 7.39
N PRO A 265 -9.49 -6.87 8.71
CA PRO A 265 -10.13 -7.84 9.59
C PRO A 265 -11.67 -7.82 9.49
N VAL A 266 -12.22 -7.71 8.27
CA VAL A 266 -13.66 -7.48 8.04
C VAL A 266 -14.21 -8.38 6.94
N ASP A 267 -15.42 -8.89 7.16
CA ASP A 267 -16.21 -9.54 6.11
C ASP A 267 -17.33 -8.60 5.68
N LEU A 268 -17.08 -7.83 4.62
CA LEU A 268 -18.06 -6.90 4.05
C LEU A 268 -19.14 -7.67 3.25
N ARG A 269 -19.99 -8.44 3.94
CA ARG A 269 -21.10 -9.18 3.33
C ARG A 269 -22.20 -8.24 2.87
N GLY A 270 -22.34 -8.07 1.55
CA GLY A 270 -23.58 -7.62 0.89
C GLY A 270 -24.12 -6.21 1.21
N GLY A 271 -23.49 -5.45 2.10
CA GLY A 271 -23.94 -4.14 2.55
C GLY A 271 -22.93 -3.01 2.29
N ARG A 272 -23.42 -1.77 2.29
CA ARG A 272 -22.55 -0.59 2.37
C ARG A 272 -21.83 -0.61 3.73
N ALA A 273 -20.53 -0.32 3.74
CA ALA A 273 -19.84 0.01 4.97
C ALA A 273 -20.59 1.14 5.68
N LYS A 274 -20.92 0.93 6.95
CA LYS A 274 -21.67 1.90 7.77
C LYS A 274 -20.79 2.53 8.85
N CYS A 275 -19.65 1.91 9.13
CA CYS A 275 -18.69 2.33 10.14
C CYS A 275 -17.29 2.36 9.52
N GLU A 276 -16.38 3.07 10.17
CA GLU A 276 -14.97 3.15 9.79
C GLU A 276 -14.09 2.96 11.03
N VAL A 277 -12.93 2.31 10.85
CA VAL A 277 -11.89 2.21 11.87
C VAL A 277 -10.63 2.86 11.31
N LYS A 278 -10.06 3.77 12.08
CA LYS A 278 -8.85 4.52 11.73
C LYS A 278 -7.76 4.21 12.75
N LEU A 279 -6.57 3.88 12.27
CA LEU A 279 -5.35 3.82 13.05
C LEU A 279 -4.52 5.06 12.77
N TYR A 280 -3.86 5.57 13.80
CA TYR A 280 -3.03 6.77 13.70
C TYR A 280 -1.62 6.52 14.20
N ASP A 281 -0.65 7.20 13.62
CA ASP A 281 0.73 7.26 14.11
C ASP A 281 0.87 8.43 15.09
N ASP A 282 0.84 8.11 16.39
CA ASP A 282 0.96 9.09 17.48
C ASP A 282 2.38 9.68 17.56
N THR A 283 3.39 8.93 17.09
CA THR A 283 4.79 9.38 17.08
C THR A 283 4.98 10.42 15.99
N GLU A 284 4.57 10.11 14.76
CA GLU A 284 4.70 11.02 13.62
C GLU A 284 3.82 12.27 13.78
N GLU A 285 2.62 12.14 14.35
CA GLU A 285 1.79 13.30 14.69
C GLU A 285 2.53 14.27 15.62
N ARG A 286 3.22 13.75 16.65
CA ARG A 286 3.99 14.57 17.59
C ARG A 286 5.19 15.24 16.92
N ILE A 287 5.89 14.52 16.04
CA ILE A 287 7.01 15.07 15.28
C ILE A 287 6.52 16.22 14.40
N LEU A 288 5.46 16.01 13.61
CA LEU A 288 4.92 17.03 12.73
C LEU A 288 4.44 18.27 13.50
N LYS A 289 3.77 18.09 14.65
CA LYS A 289 3.36 19.21 15.52
C LYS A 289 4.54 20.07 16.01
N GLY A 290 5.74 19.49 16.11
CA GLY A 290 6.96 20.22 16.44
C GLY A 290 7.65 20.87 15.25
N MET A 291 7.25 20.55 14.01
CA MET A 291 7.91 21.01 12.79
C MET A 291 7.12 22.08 12.03
N VAL A 292 5.78 22.09 12.14
CA VAL A 292 4.93 23.05 11.41
C VAL A 292 4.14 23.91 12.36
N GLU A 293 3.95 25.19 12.01
CA GLU A 293 3.11 26.12 12.77
C GLU A 293 1.61 25.83 12.57
N GLU A 294 1.27 25.17 11.47
CA GLU A 294 -0.10 24.78 11.14
C GLU A 294 -0.64 23.72 12.10
N LYS A 295 -1.96 23.70 12.27
CA LYS A 295 -2.63 22.67 13.07
C LYS A 295 -2.47 21.31 12.40
N VAL A 296 -1.65 20.43 12.94
CA VAL A 296 -1.56 19.04 12.47
C VAL A 296 -2.77 18.26 12.99
N CYS A 297 -3.48 17.58 12.08
CA CYS A 297 -4.50 16.58 12.43
C CYS A 297 -3.84 15.29 12.94
N CYS A 298 -4.59 14.20 12.98
CA CYS A 298 -4.05 12.86 13.18
C CYS A 298 -3.30 12.38 11.92
N VAL A 299 -2.16 11.71 12.12
CA VAL A 299 -1.43 11.06 11.02
C VAL A 299 -2.02 9.69 10.78
N GLU A 300 -2.72 9.51 9.66
CA GLU A 300 -3.40 8.24 9.37
C GLU A 300 -2.42 7.14 8.96
N ALA A 301 -2.31 6.13 9.82
CA ALA A 301 -1.47 4.95 9.63
C ALA A 301 -2.16 3.86 8.79
N LEU A 302 -3.46 3.65 9.03
CA LEU A 302 -4.29 2.71 8.26
C LEU A 302 -5.76 3.09 8.45
N HIS A 303 -6.55 2.94 7.39
CA HIS A 303 -7.99 3.16 7.45
C HIS A 303 -8.72 2.07 6.67
N PHE A 304 -9.74 1.47 7.29
CA PHE A 304 -10.63 0.55 6.60
C PHE A 304 -12.11 0.70 6.98
N PRO A 305 -13.01 0.49 6.01
CA PRO A 305 -14.44 0.43 6.25
C PRO A 305 -14.85 -0.87 6.97
N CYS A 306 -15.90 -0.81 7.78
CA CYS A 306 -16.48 -1.96 8.47
C CYS A 306 -18.02 -1.86 8.59
N GLY A 307 -18.63 -2.94 9.06
CA GLY A 307 -20.04 -2.95 9.46
C GLY A 307 -20.22 -2.51 10.92
N PRO A 308 -21.46 -2.33 11.40
CA PRO A 308 -21.71 -2.12 12.82
C PRO A 308 -21.29 -3.34 13.67
N GLY A 309 -21.31 -4.53 13.07
CA GLY A 309 -20.81 -5.79 13.62
C GLY A 309 -21.42 -6.23 14.95
N ASP A 310 -20.85 -7.28 15.50
CA ASP A 310 -21.12 -7.80 16.83
C ASP A 310 -19.82 -7.91 17.65
N VAL A 311 -19.92 -8.38 18.89
CA VAL A 311 -18.76 -8.52 19.79
C VAL A 311 -17.68 -9.43 19.20
N ALA A 312 -18.06 -10.48 18.44
CA ALA A 312 -17.07 -11.37 17.83
C ALA A 312 -16.30 -10.65 16.73
N GLU A 313 -16.98 -9.90 15.86
CA GLU A 313 -16.32 -9.07 14.86
C GLU A 313 -15.42 -8.00 15.51
N TRP A 314 -15.89 -7.33 16.56
CA TRP A 314 -15.10 -6.33 17.29
C TRP A 314 -13.86 -6.93 17.95
N GLN A 315 -13.94 -8.16 18.46
CA GLN A 315 -12.78 -8.89 18.98
C GLN A 315 -11.74 -9.16 17.90
N VAL A 316 -12.16 -9.50 16.68
CA VAL A 316 -11.25 -9.71 15.55
C VAL A 316 -10.57 -8.40 15.16
N ILE A 317 -11.32 -7.30 15.05
CA ILE A 317 -10.78 -5.96 14.76
C ILE A 317 -9.80 -5.53 15.86
N TRP A 318 -10.15 -5.73 17.13
CA TRP A 318 -9.28 -5.37 18.26
C TRP A 318 -8.00 -6.20 18.31
N SER A 319 -8.09 -7.49 18.01
CA SER A 319 -6.93 -8.38 17.92
C SER A 319 -6.01 -7.97 16.77
N TYR A 320 -6.58 -7.58 15.63
CA TYR A 320 -5.84 -7.02 14.51
C TYR A 320 -5.14 -5.71 14.91
N PHE A 321 -5.83 -4.77 15.56
CA PHE A 321 -5.22 -3.55 16.10
C PHE A 321 -4.01 -3.84 17.00
N LYS A 322 -4.12 -4.81 17.92
CA LYS A 322 -3.00 -5.19 18.79
C LYS A 322 -1.79 -5.69 18.00
N LYS A 323 -2.00 -6.44 16.92
CA LYS A 323 -0.92 -6.89 16.02
C LYS A 323 -0.26 -5.69 15.33
N CYS A 324 -1.05 -4.77 14.79
CA CYS A 324 -0.52 -3.55 14.17
C CYS A 324 0.30 -2.72 15.16
N ARG A 325 -0.21 -2.56 16.39
CA ARG A 325 0.47 -1.83 17.46
C ARG A 325 1.77 -2.50 17.87
N ALA A 326 1.81 -3.83 17.96
CA ALA A 326 3.03 -4.57 18.28
C ALA A 326 4.10 -4.40 17.17
N ALA A 327 3.70 -4.58 15.91
CA ALA A 327 4.60 -4.38 14.76
C ALA A 327 5.18 -2.96 14.69
N ALA A 328 4.36 -1.93 14.97
CA ALA A 328 4.83 -0.55 15.06
C ALA A 328 5.79 -0.31 16.25
N ALA A 329 5.50 -0.90 17.41
CA ALA A 329 6.34 -0.75 18.59
C ALA A 329 7.75 -1.35 18.40
N GLU A 330 7.88 -2.45 17.65
CA GLU A 330 9.17 -3.08 17.33
C GLU A 330 10.13 -2.14 16.58
N VAL A 331 9.59 -1.18 15.82
CA VAL A 331 10.37 -0.18 15.09
C VAL A 331 10.38 1.20 15.78
N GLY A 332 9.88 1.28 17.03
CA GLY A 332 9.91 2.50 17.84
C GLY A 332 8.74 3.46 17.60
N THR A 333 7.67 3.02 16.95
CA THR A 333 6.50 3.85 16.63
C THR A 333 5.28 3.49 17.48
N ALA A 334 4.56 4.51 17.95
CA ALA A 334 3.32 4.34 18.68
C ALA A 334 2.12 4.50 17.74
N VAL A 335 1.23 3.48 17.72
CA VAL A 335 0.00 3.52 16.93
C VAL A 335 -1.23 3.50 17.83
N GLY A 336 -2.10 4.49 17.61
CA GLY A 336 -3.41 4.64 18.23
C GLY A 336 -4.54 4.08 17.37
N ILE A 337 -5.75 4.04 17.94
CA ILE A 337 -6.98 3.65 17.25
C ILE A 337 -8.09 4.66 17.55
N ASN A 338 -8.84 5.03 16.52
CA ASN A 338 -10.01 5.88 16.60
C ASN A 338 -11.26 5.15 16.10
N LEU A 339 -12.27 5.17 16.96
CA LEU A 339 -13.54 4.49 16.82
C LEU A 339 -14.72 5.48 16.84
N CYS A 340 -14.50 6.77 16.58
CA CYS A 340 -15.55 7.79 16.57
C CYS A 340 -16.67 7.45 15.58
N GLU A 341 -16.32 6.85 14.44
CA GLU A 341 -17.28 6.38 13.42
C GLU A 341 -17.78 4.95 13.67
N HIS A 342 -17.41 4.36 14.81
CA HIS A 342 -17.81 3.03 15.25
C HIS A 342 -18.18 3.01 16.74
N MET A 343 -19.15 3.86 17.13
CA MET A 343 -19.56 4.05 18.53
C MET A 343 -19.85 2.76 19.34
N PRO A 344 -20.53 1.72 18.79
CA PRO A 344 -20.75 0.47 19.54
C PRO A 344 -19.45 -0.21 19.98
N MET A 345 -18.47 -0.29 19.07
CA MET A 345 -17.16 -0.85 19.39
C MET A 345 -16.39 0.05 20.37
N ALA A 346 -16.51 1.38 20.26
CA ALA A 346 -15.88 2.31 21.19
C ALA A 346 -16.36 2.07 22.64
N LEU A 347 -17.68 1.90 22.83
CA LEU A 347 -18.27 1.58 24.13
C LEU A 347 -17.81 0.22 24.66
N TRP A 348 -17.73 -0.78 23.79
CA TRP A 348 -17.22 -2.10 24.15
C TRP A 348 -15.73 -2.07 24.56
N VAL A 349 -14.87 -1.33 23.86
CA VAL A 349 -13.46 -1.16 24.25
C VAL A 349 -13.36 -0.43 25.60
N LYS A 350 -14.22 0.55 25.86
CA LYS A 350 -14.26 1.25 27.15
C LYS A 350 -14.61 0.28 28.30
N SER A 351 -15.63 -0.57 28.13
CA SER A 351 -16.00 -1.54 29.16
C SER A 351 -14.91 -2.58 29.42
N LEU A 352 -14.14 -2.99 28.41
CA LEU A 352 -12.96 -3.84 28.61
C LEU A 352 -11.92 -3.18 29.52
N LYS A 353 -11.65 -1.88 29.34
CA LYS A 353 -10.69 -1.14 30.17
C LYS A 353 -11.17 -1.01 31.61
N GLU A 354 -12.45 -0.74 31.80
CA GLU A 354 -13.06 -0.63 33.13
C GLU A 354 -13.01 -1.97 33.89
N VAL A 355 -13.28 -3.09 33.22
CA VAL A 355 -13.16 -4.43 33.81
C VAL A 355 -11.70 -4.77 34.15
N GLN A 356 -10.74 -4.38 33.31
CA GLN A 356 -9.32 -4.58 33.59
C GLN A 356 -8.84 -3.74 34.78
N SER A 357 -9.26 -2.49 34.87
CA SER A 357 -8.95 -1.62 36.02
C SER A 357 -9.58 -2.16 37.32
N ALA A 358 -10.82 -2.64 37.28
CA ALA A 358 -11.48 -3.24 38.44
C ALA A 358 -10.78 -4.52 38.93
N ARG A 359 -10.32 -5.38 38.00
CA ARG A 359 -9.54 -6.58 38.34
C ARG A 359 -8.13 -6.27 38.84
N GLY A 360 -7.48 -5.24 38.29
CA GLY A 360 -6.19 -4.75 38.78
C GLY A 360 -6.28 -4.20 40.20
N VAL A 361 -7.35 -3.48 40.53
CA VAL A 361 -7.64 -3.02 41.90
C VAL A 361 -7.90 -4.20 42.84
N GLN A 362 -8.66 -5.22 42.41
CA GLN A 362 -8.90 -6.44 43.21
C GLN A 362 -7.64 -7.26 43.47
N ALA A 363 -6.70 -7.33 42.52
CA ALA A 363 -5.41 -8.01 42.71
C ALA A 363 -4.49 -7.27 43.70
N ILE A 364 -4.52 -5.93 43.69
CA ILE A 364 -3.79 -5.10 44.67
C ILE A 364 -4.42 -5.21 46.06
N THR A 365 -5.74 -5.26 46.18
CA THR A 365 -6.40 -5.45 47.49
C THR A 365 -6.28 -6.88 48.01
N ALA A 366 -6.09 -7.89 47.15
CA ALA A 366 -5.84 -9.27 47.58
C ALA A 366 -4.40 -9.50 48.10
N HIS A 367 -3.41 -8.77 47.58
CA HIS A 367 -2.02 -8.83 48.09
C HIS A 367 -1.68 -7.79 49.15
N GLY A 368 -2.58 -6.83 49.42
CA GLY A 368 -2.41 -5.81 50.46
C GLY A 368 -2.92 -6.20 51.86
N VAL A 369 -3.45 -7.42 52.04
CA VAL A 369 -4.06 -7.88 53.31
C VAL A 369 -3.22 -8.95 54.05
N GLU A 370 -2.13 -9.43 53.46
CA GLU A 370 -1.24 -10.42 54.12
C GLU A 370 -0.02 -9.83 54.86
N SER A 371 0.07 -8.51 55.02
CA SER A 371 1.24 -7.85 55.63
C SER A 371 0.89 -6.90 56.78
N GLN A 372 0.03 -7.32 57.71
CA GLN A 372 -0.12 -6.67 59.02
C GLN A 372 -0.50 -7.66 60.12
N GLU A 373 0.28 -8.74 60.29
CA GLU A 373 0.42 -9.39 61.60
C GLU A 373 1.87 -9.87 61.75
N HIS A 374 2.72 -9.04 62.36
CA HIS A 374 3.80 -9.45 63.25
C HIS A 374 4.26 -8.29 64.13
#